data_AF-A0A3S4TR34-F1
#
_entry.id   AF-A0A3S4TR34-F1
#
_cell.length_a   1.000
_cell.length_b   1.000
_cell.length_c   1.000
_cell.angle_alpha   90.00
_cell.angle_beta   90.00
_cell.angle_gamma   90.00
#
_symmetry.space_group_name_H-M   'P 1'
#
loop_
_entity.id
_entity.type
_entity.pdbx_description
1 polymer ?
#
loop_
_entity_poly.entity_id
_entity_poly.type
_entity_poly.pdbx_seq_one_letter_code
_entity_poly.pdbx_strand_id
1 'polypeptide(L)'
;IHLVAAGEALMLAKQGRLDLAQAYHAIAASSGNSFVHETESQLVLNGSYDIGFTMDLALKDLGFALAMGRDFGAPLDLATRVNAIFEQGKRAYGGDAWSTQIVKLLEDAVGVELRAPGFPAKLGL
;
A
#
# COMPACT_ATOMS: atom_id res chain seq x y z
N ILE A 1 3.76 0.80 6.06
CA ILE A 1 2.88 -0.07 6.88
C ILE A 1 1.44 0.07 6.45
N HIS A 2 0.84 1.25 6.57
CA HIS A 2 -0.57 1.48 6.21
C HIS A 2 -0.92 1.06 4.78
N LEU A 3 -0.04 1.28 3.80
CA LEU A 3 -0.30 0.90 2.41
C LEU A 3 -0.53 -0.61 2.22
N VAL A 4 0.32 -1.44 2.85
CA VAL A 4 0.17 -2.90 2.83
C VAL A 4 -1.12 -3.30 3.54
N ALA A 5 -1.38 -2.73 4.72
CA ALA A 5 -2.59 -3.03 5.49
C ALA A 5 -3.88 -2.64 4.75
N ALA A 6 -3.90 -1.47 4.10
CA ALA A 6 -5.03 -1.01 3.29
C ALA A 6 -5.25 -1.90 2.06
N GLY A 7 -4.15 -2.28 1.38
CA GLY A 7 -4.20 -3.24 0.27
C GLY A 7 -4.78 -4.59 0.67
N GLU A 8 -4.35 -5.16 1.80
CA GLU A 8 -4.90 -6.41 2.33
C GLU A 8 -6.38 -6.28 2.71
N ALA A 9 -6.78 -5.18 3.36
CA ALA A 9 -8.17 -4.93 3.72
C ALA A 9 -9.08 -4.80 2.48
N LEU A 10 -8.65 -4.06 1.47
CA LEU A 10 -9.39 -3.91 0.20
C LEU A 10 -9.43 -5.22 -0.58
N MET A 11 -8.34 -6.00 -0.59
CA MET A 11 -8.33 -7.32 -1.21
C MET A 11 -9.29 -8.28 -0.52
N LEU A 12 -9.31 -8.29 0.82
CA LEU A 12 -10.26 -9.10 1.57
C LEU A 12 -11.70 -8.68 1.26
N ALA A 13 -11.99 -7.38 1.20
CA ALA A 13 -13.30 -6.87 0.81
C ALA A 13 -13.69 -7.33 -0.62
N LYS A 14 -12.76 -7.24 -1.58
CA LYS A 14 -12.96 -7.68 -2.97
C LYS A 14 -13.26 -9.18 -3.06
N GLN A 15 -12.48 -10.01 -2.39
CA GLN A 15 -12.69 -11.47 -2.35
C GLN A 15 -14.00 -11.83 -1.64
N GLY A 16 -14.39 -11.04 -0.64
CA GLY A 16 -15.69 -11.08 0.02
C GLY A 16 -16.86 -10.56 -0.83
N ARG A 17 -16.62 -10.16 -2.09
CA ARG A 17 -17.62 -9.63 -3.04
C ARG A 17 -18.28 -8.33 -2.57
N LEU A 18 -17.60 -7.54 -1.75
CA LEU A 18 -18.05 -6.21 -1.36
C LEU A 18 -17.78 -5.19 -2.49
N ASP A 19 -18.59 -4.14 -2.53
CA ASP A 19 -18.31 -2.99 -3.38
C ASP A 19 -17.07 -2.23 -2.86
N LEU A 20 -16.08 -2.04 -3.72
CA LEU A 20 -14.79 -1.47 -3.33
C LEU A 20 -14.86 0.02 -2.98
N ALA A 21 -15.73 0.79 -3.63
CA ALA A 21 -15.92 2.20 -3.30
C ALA A 21 -16.60 2.34 -1.93
N GLN A 22 -17.61 1.51 -1.66
CA GLN A 22 -18.25 1.44 -0.34
C GLN A 22 -17.27 0.99 0.74
N ALA A 23 -16.44 -0.04 0.47
CA ALA A 23 -15.42 -0.50 1.41
C ALA A 23 -14.40 0.59 1.72
N TYR A 24 -13.93 1.31 0.70
CA TYR A 24 -13.04 2.46 0.87
C TYR A 24 -13.64 3.51 1.81
N HIS A 25 -14.88 3.94 1.55
CA HIS A 25 -15.55 4.97 2.36
C HIS A 25 -15.85 4.50 3.78
N ALA A 26 -16.23 3.23 3.95
CA ALA A 26 -16.47 2.65 5.27
C ALA A 26 -15.19 2.61 6.13
N ILE A 27 -14.05 2.25 5.53
CA ILE A 27 -12.74 2.28 6.22
C ILE A 27 -12.35 3.73 6.56
N ALA A 28 -12.51 4.65 5.60
CA ALA A 28 -12.18 6.06 5.80
C ALA A 28 -13.00 6.72 6.94
N ALA A 29 -14.26 6.32 7.08
CA ALA A 29 -15.16 6.81 8.13
C ALA A 29 -15.02 6.08 9.49
N SER A 30 -14.01 5.20 9.65
CA SER A 30 -13.86 4.35 10.83
C SER A 30 -12.45 4.41 11.42
N SER A 31 -12.20 3.65 12.50
CA SER A 31 -10.88 3.57 13.16
C SER A 31 -9.80 2.92 12.30
N GLY A 32 -10.17 2.30 11.18
CA GLY A 32 -9.23 1.74 10.20
C GLY A 32 -8.61 2.78 9.26
N ASN A 33 -9.01 4.05 9.36
CA ASN A 33 -8.54 5.09 8.47
C ASN A 33 -7.06 5.46 8.69
N SER A 34 -6.44 6.04 7.66
CA SER A 34 -5.12 6.65 7.71
C SER A 34 -4.95 7.64 6.56
N PHE A 35 -3.99 8.56 6.67
CA PHE A 35 -3.62 9.45 5.56
C PHE A 35 -3.33 8.67 4.26
N VAL A 36 -2.64 7.53 4.38
CA VAL A 36 -2.33 6.62 3.27
C VAL A 36 -3.59 5.99 2.68
N HIS A 37 -4.58 5.63 3.50
CA HIS A 37 -5.86 5.13 3.00
C HIS A 37 -6.60 6.23 2.22
N GLU A 38 -6.68 7.44 2.77
CA GLU A 38 -7.33 8.57 2.11
C GLU A 38 -6.61 9.08 0.86
N THR A 39 -5.38 8.65 0.57
CA THR A 39 -4.59 9.12 -0.56
C THR A 39 -4.21 7.99 -1.51
N GLU A 40 -3.29 7.13 -1.09
CA GLU A 40 -2.71 6.06 -1.90
C GLU A 40 -3.73 4.99 -2.33
N SER A 41 -4.71 4.66 -1.48
CA SER A 41 -5.73 3.67 -1.84
C SER A 41 -6.62 4.13 -2.99
N GLN A 42 -6.80 5.45 -3.16
CA GLN A 42 -7.52 5.98 -4.32
C GLN A 42 -6.78 5.65 -5.62
N LEU A 43 -5.46 5.81 -5.64
CA LEU A 43 -4.62 5.55 -6.82
C LEU A 43 -4.55 4.04 -7.14
N VAL A 44 -4.58 3.19 -6.10
CA VAL A 44 -4.71 1.74 -6.25
C VAL A 44 -6.06 1.39 -6.88
N LEU A 45 -7.16 1.94 -6.36
CA LEU A 45 -8.53 1.69 -6.86
C LEU A 45 -8.75 2.24 -8.27
N ASN A 46 -8.04 3.30 -8.66
CA ASN A 46 -7.97 3.77 -10.04
C ASN A 46 -7.14 2.84 -10.93
N GLY A 47 -6.05 2.27 -10.41
CA GLY A 47 -5.07 1.48 -11.16
C GLY A 47 -3.92 2.29 -11.75
N SER A 48 -3.79 3.58 -11.41
CA SER A 48 -2.66 4.40 -11.85
C SER A 48 -1.40 4.16 -11.03
N TYR A 49 -1.57 3.88 -9.73
CA TYR A 49 -0.50 3.80 -8.73
C TYR A 49 0.41 5.05 -8.69
N ASP A 50 0.07 6.17 -9.33
CA ASP A 50 0.97 7.31 -9.50
C ASP A 50 1.02 8.19 -8.25
N ILE A 51 1.80 7.76 -7.25
CA ILE A 51 1.99 8.48 -5.97
C ILE A 51 3.20 9.43 -5.99
N GLY A 52 4.04 9.37 -7.03
CA GLY A 52 5.27 10.16 -7.11
C GLY A 52 6.36 9.76 -6.10
N PHE A 53 6.28 8.57 -5.52
CA PHE A 53 7.24 8.04 -4.53
C PHE A 53 7.60 6.58 -4.85
N THR A 54 8.89 6.31 -5.07
CA THR A 54 9.36 5.03 -5.61
C THR A 54 9.59 3.96 -4.54
N MET A 55 9.66 2.70 -4.97
CA MET A 55 10.04 1.54 -4.14
C MET A 55 11.42 1.73 -3.50
N ASP A 56 12.40 2.26 -4.23
CA ASP A 56 13.74 2.50 -3.69
C ASP A 56 13.75 3.56 -2.58
N LEU A 57 12.97 4.63 -2.73
CA LEU A 57 12.83 5.63 -1.67
C LEU A 57 12.14 5.04 -0.44
N ALA A 58 11.08 4.25 -0.64
CA ALA A 58 10.38 3.57 0.46
C ALA A 58 11.29 2.58 1.21
N LEU A 59 12.07 1.77 0.50
CA LEU A 59 13.02 0.83 1.10
C LEU A 59 14.16 1.54 1.83
N LYS A 60 14.67 2.65 1.28
CA LYS A 60 15.66 3.49 1.96
C LYS A 60 15.12 3.98 3.31
N ASP A 61 13.91 4.54 3.34
CA ASP A 61 13.33 5.08 4.57
C ASP A 61 12.97 3.97 5.59
N LEU A 62 12.48 2.81 5.12
CA LEU A 62 12.30 1.62 5.96
C LEU A 62 13.62 1.13 6.55
N GLY A 63 14.70 1.15 5.77
CA GLY A 63 16.05 0.81 6.23
C GLY A 63 16.51 1.70 7.38
N PHE A 64 16.28 3.02 7.29
CA PHE A 64 16.57 3.96 8.38
C PHE A 64 15.73 3.69 9.62
N ALA A 65 14.42 3.47 9.47
CA ALA A 65 13.53 3.17 10.60
C ALA A 65 13.96 1.88 11.32
N LEU A 66 14.29 0.82 10.58
CA LEU A 66 14.76 -0.45 11.14
C LEU A 66 16.13 -0.32 11.83
N ALA A 67 17.04 0.49 11.30
CA ALA A 67 18.31 0.78 11.96
C ALA A 67 18.11 1.50 13.29
N MET A 68 17.30 2.58 13.28
CA MET A 68 16.97 3.33 14.48
C MET A 68 16.27 2.46 15.54
N GLY A 69 15.36 1.57 15.13
CA GLY A 69 14.72 0.60 16.02
C GLY A 69 15.74 -0.30 16.72
N ARG A 70 16.76 -0.77 16.01
CA ARG A 70 17.86 -1.56 16.62
C ARG A 70 18.68 -0.72 17.60
N ASP A 71 19.06 0.50 17.21
CA ASP A 71 19.91 1.38 18.02
C ASP A 71 19.21 1.79 19.33
N PHE A 72 17.89 1.94 19.31
CA PHE A 72 17.10 2.32 20.48
C PHE A 72 16.50 1.13 21.25
N GLY A 73 16.77 -0.11 20.82
CA GLY A 73 16.22 -1.31 21.45
C GLY A 73 14.70 -1.48 21.29
N ALA A 74 14.11 -0.86 20.25
CA ALA A 74 12.69 -0.97 19.92
C ALA A 74 12.49 -2.00 18.79
N PRO A 75 11.93 -3.20 19.08
CA PRO A 75 11.64 -4.19 18.04
C PRO A 75 10.48 -3.72 17.14
N LEU A 76 10.75 -3.53 15.85
CA LEU A 76 9.76 -3.06 14.87
C LEU A 76 9.26 -4.21 13.98
N ASP A 77 8.40 -5.06 14.54
CA ASP A 77 7.94 -6.30 13.89
C ASP A 77 7.18 -6.03 12.57
N LEU A 78 6.22 -5.10 12.60
CA LEU A 78 5.45 -4.74 11.39
C LEU A 78 6.34 -4.11 10.32
N ALA A 79 7.27 -3.24 10.71
CA ALA A 79 8.20 -2.63 9.76
C ALA A 79 9.10 -3.69 9.11
N THR A 80 9.55 -4.69 9.87
CA THR A 80 10.37 -5.80 9.35
C THR A 80 9.62 -6.61 8.29
N ARG A 81 8.36 -6.94 8.57
CA ARG A 81 7.50 -7.68 7.62
C ARG A 81 7.22 -6.84 6.36
N VAL A 82 6.88 -5.57 6.55
CA VAL A 82 6.63 -4.64 5.43
C VAL A 82 7.88 -4.45 4.58
N ASN A 83 9.07 -4.34 5.17
CA ASN A 83 10.33 -4.28 4.43
C ASN A 83 10.51 -5.51 3.55
N ALA A 84 10.25 -6.72 4.08
CA ALA A 84 10.33 -7.95 3.28
C ALA A 84 9.33 -7.98 2.12
N ILE A 85 8.12 -7.42 2.29
CA ILE A 85 7.13 -7.30 1.22
C ILE A 85 7.62 -6.29 0.18
N PHE A 86 8.12 -5.11 0.59
CA PHE A 86 8.67 -4.11 -0.33
C PHE A 86 9.88 -4.61 -1.12
N GLU A 87 10.76 -5.41 -0.51
CA GLU A 87 11.86 -6.08 -1.21
C GLU A 87 11.35 -7.05 -2.29
N GLN A 88 10.24 -7.76 -2.05
CA GLN A 88 9.59 -8.57 -3.09
C GLN A 88 9.02 -7.70 -4.20
N GLY A 89 8.35 -6.60 -3.86
CA GLY A 89 7.84 -5.63 -4.82
C GLY A 89 8.94 -5.05 -5.71
N LYS A 90 10.08 -4.65 -5.13
CA LYS A 90 11.26 -4.19 -5.88
C LYS A 90 11.80 -5.25 -6.83
N ARG A 91 11.86 -6.52 -6.42
CA ARG A 91 12.28 -7.61 -7.32
C ARG A 91 11.32 -7.84 -8.47
N ALA A 92 10.02 -7.66 -8.23
CA ALA A 92 8.98 -7.85 -9.24
C ALA A 92 8.90 -6.69 -10.26
N TYR A 93 9.02 -5.45 -9.79
CA TYR A 93 8.69 -4.26 -10.59
C TYR A 93 9.85 -3.29 -10.80
N GLY A 94 10.98 -3.49 -10.11
CA GLY A 94 12.12 -2.58 -10.13
C GLY A 94 12.06 -1.48 -9.05
N GLY A 95 13.20 -0.83 -8.81
CA GLY A 95 13.34 0.22 -7.79
C GLY A 95 12.63 1.53 -8.14
N ASP A 96 12.51 1.84 -9.43
CA ASP A 96 11.84 3.04 -9.96
C ASP A 96 10.31 2.92 -9.99
N ALA A 97 9.76 1.74 -9.74
CA ALA A 97 8.32 1.54 -9.65
C ALA A 97 7.73 2.34 -8.49
N TRP A 98 6.49 2.80 -8.64
CA TRP A 98 5.78 3.49 -7.56
C TRP A 98 5.54 2.56 -6.38
N SER A 99 5.77 3.07 -5.17
CA SER A 99 5.63 2.32 -3.91
C SER A 99 4.25 1.72 -3.70
N THR A 100 3.19 2.40 -4.16
CA THR A 100 1.78 1.94 -4.25
C THR A 100 1.60 0.65 -5.04
N GLN A 101 2.49 0.31 -5.97
CA GLN A 101 2.48 -1.00 -6.64
C GLN A 101 2.80 -2.16 -5.68
N ILE A 102 3.15 -1.90 -4.42
CA ILE A 102 3.18 -2.95 -3.40
C ILE A 102 1.82 -3.63 -3.21
N VAL A 103 0.72 -2.90 -3.43
CA VAL A 103 -0.62 -3.51 -3.42
C VAL A 103 -0.85 -4.32 -4.70
N LYS A 104 -0.28 -3.89 -5.83
CA LYS A 104 -0.27 -4.66 -7.07
C LYS A 104 0.41 -6.02 -6.93
N LEU A 105 1.44 -6.12 -6.09
CA LEU A 105 2.05 -7.42 -5.76
C LEU A 105 1.01 -8.41 -5.22
N LEU A 106 0.09 -7.95 -4.36
CA LEU A 106 -1.00 -8.78 -3.85
C LEU A 106 -2.05 -9.08 -4.93
N GLU A 107 -2.41 -8.10 -5.76
CA GLU A 107 -3.32 -8.30 -6.90
C GLU A 107 -2.78 -9.41 -7.85
N ASP A 108 -1.50 -9.33 -8.20
CA ASP A 108 -0.82 -10.29 -9.08
C ASP A 108 -0.73 -11.68 -8.44
N ALA A 109 -0.47 -11.75 -7.13
CA ALA A 109 -0.39 -13.03 -6.41
C ALA A 109 -1.71 -13.79 -6.38
N VAL A 110 -2.86 -13.10 -6.41
CA VAL A 110 -4.19 -13.73 -6.37
C VAL A 110 -4.95 -13.65 -7.70
N GLY A 111 -4.39 -12.98 -8.71
CA GLY A 111 -5.03 -12.79 -10.02
C GLY A 111 -6.31 -11.94 -9.97
N VAL A 112 -6.41 -10.99 -9.04
CA VAL A 112 -7.59 -10.12 -8.87
C VAL A 112 -7.17 -8.67 -8.77
N GLU A 113 -7.77 -7.82 -9.60
CA GLU A 113 -7.56 -6.37 -9.54
C GLU A 113 -8.52 -5.66 -8.59
N LEU A 114 -7.99 -4.67 -7.89
CA LEU A 114 -8.70 -3.68 -7.09
C LEU A 114 -9.01 -2.47 -7.98
N ARG A 115 -10.10 -2.56 -8.74
CA ARG A 115 -10.62 -1.44 -9.55
C ARG A 115 -11.98 -0.99 -9.08
N ALA A 116 -12.16 0.32 -8.92
CA ALA A 116 -13.44 0.94 -8.62
C ALA A 116 -13.58 2.28 -9.36
N PRO A 117 -14.77 2.62 -9.88
CA PRO A 117 -14.99 3.92 -10.53
C PRO A 117 -14.96 5.06 -9.51
N GLY A 118 -14.72 6.28 -9.99
CA GLY A 118 -14.80 7.50 -9.17
C GLY A 118 -13.52 7.88 -8.42
N PHE A 119 -12.45 7.09 -8.53
CA PHE A 119 -11.15 7.41 -7.94
C PHE A 119 -10.22 8.09 -8.95
N PRO A 120 -9.45 9.11 -8.55
CA PRO A 120 -8.57 9.86 -9.43
C PRO A 120 -7.31 9.07 -9.84
N ALA A 121 -6.78 9.35 -11.03
CA ALA A 121 -5.51 8.77 -11.49
C ALA A 121 -4.27 9.46 -10.89
N LYS A 122 -4.41 10.66 -10.33
CA LYS A 122 -3.36 11.41 -9.64
C LYS A 122 -3.99 12.20 -8.49
N LEU A 123 -3.24 12.40 -7.41
CA LEU A 123 -3.67 13.29 -6.33
C LEU A 123 -3.50 14.76 -6.78
N GLY A 124 -4.46 15.61 -6.41
CA GLY A 124 -4.37 17.05 -6.67
C GLY A 124 -3.26 17.68 -5.83
N LEU A 125 -2.56 18.66 -6.42
CA LEU A 125 -1.67 19.59 -5.70
C LEU A 125 -2.49 20.61 -4.91
#